data_AF-A0A8B6EBS2-F1
#
_entry.id   AF-A0A8B6EBS2-F1
#
_cell.length_a   1.000
_cell.length_b   1.000
_cell.length_c   1.000
_cell.angle_alpha   90.00
_cell.angle_beta   90.00
_cell.angle_gamma   90.00
#
_symmetry.space_group_name_H-M   'P 1'
#
loop_
_entity.id
_entity.type
_entity.pdbx_description
1 polymer ?
#
loop_
_entity_poly.entity_id
_entity_poly.type
_entity_poly.pdbx_seq_one_letter_code
_entity_poly.pdbx_strand_id
1 'polypeptide(L)'
;MFQKHEQRNHMFLDTVYFINGINIHDPEIKALTQQLVRFAMQQSTWGQERPMAWVPLELQIDEMRSKNINIITRYQLEFINRLNEDLALTEGQLEDFLRNQHAIGKVMYYEQPGLEGFVIIHTPALVNIMRSFVTDEMFWPDNVELQKILQNLTLTGNIYKTDLWKLWRQDSFNQYLPTEELKAFITKLLIHLDILIQPKSIGSASGDEIFLVPCMVRSSPQPDFFLHGTSDANTIVLAYSLAISAIPSALAFKVIGAASNNWPLKEEHGKQCLFHKAAIFMIDDENEIRMCLEGNRVMVNLINRNSLQFLSPDIAASIQECLTKTLESSFGFYYKSNGKQINPTEISKKISIEVGVVCSSSVCLLNPNDASHGTEWKCQNGNQDHKKKYPKYWFFDQVCCLHIFICINNYKHTKP
;
A
#
# COMPACT_ATOMS: atom_id res chain seq x y z
N MET A 1 -13.17 -19.06 24.76
CA MET A 1 -13.53 -18.04 23.76
C MET A 1 -12.33 -17.33 23.12
N PHE A 2 -11.08 -17.73 23.39
CA PHE A 2 -9.93 -17.39 22.54
C PHE A 2 -8.99 -18.59 22.52
N GLN A 3 -9.13 -19.45 21.51
CA GLN A 3 -8.21 -20.56 21.27
C GLN A 3 -6.96 -20.05 20.54
N LYS A 4 -5.86 -20.73 20.84
CA LYS A 4 -4.47 -20.47 20.45
C LYS A 4 -4.33 -20.21 18.94
N HIS A 5 -3.77 -19.05 18.59
CA HIS A 5 -3.34 -18.71 17.23
C HIS A 5 -1.80 -18.73 17.18
N GLU A 6 -1.22 -19.56 16.32
CA GLU A 6 0.20 -19.95 16.30
C GLU A 6 1.19 -18.96 15.63
N GLN A 7 0.86 -17.69 15.37
CA GLN A 7 1.74 -16.83 14.55
C GLN A 7 1.91 -15.38 15.04
N ARG A 8 2.03 -15.18 16.35
CA ARG A 8 2.24 -13.85 16.92
C ARG A 8 3.73 -13.58 17.21
N ASN A 9 4.53 -13.31 16.19
CA ASN A 9 5.94 -12.89 16.35
C ASN A 9 6.15 -11.39 16.10
N HIS A 10 5.12 -10.56 16.29
CA HIS A 10 5.21 -9.11 16.12
C HIS A 10 4.54 -8.44 17.32
N MET A 11 5.35 -7.96 18.26
CA MET A 11 4.96 -7.25 19.50
C MET A 11 3.76 -7.86 20.24
N PHE A 12 4.02 -8.96 20.95
CA PHE A 12 3.20 -9.28 22.11
C PHE A 12 3.68 -8.45 23.30
N LEU A 13 2.86 -7.52 23.76
CA LEU A 13 2.85 -7.21 25.19
C LEU A 13 2.10 -8.37 25.85
N ASP A 14 2.81 -9.43 26.23
CA ASP A 14 2.24 -10.59 26.96
C ASP A 14 1.61 -10.17 28.30
N THR A 15 1.96 -8.99 28.79
CA THR A 15 1.46 -8.42 30.03
C THR A 15 0.42 -7.35 29.74
N VAL A 16 -0.81 -7.58 30.20
CA VAL A 16 -1.88 -6.59 30.24
C VAL A 16 -1.73 -5.78 31.53
N TYR A 17 -1.63 -4.46 31.41
CA TYR A 17 -1.57 -3.53 32.55
C TYR A 17 -2.93 -2.85 32.72
N PHE A 18 -3.47 -2.85 33.93
CA PHE A 18 -4.73 -2.18 34.24
C PHE A 18 -4.44 -0.85 34.91
N ILE A 19 -4.33 0.20 34.09
CA ILE A 19 -3.94 1.54 34.56
C ILE A 19 -5.19 2.33 34.95
N ASN A 20 -5.19 2.86 36.16
CA ASN A 20 -6.14 3.86 36.60
C ASN A 20 -5.67 5.25 36.11
N GLY A 21 -6.26 5.74 35.02
CA GLY A 21 -5.93 7.04 34.42
C GLY A 21 -6.18 8.28 35.30
N ILE A 22 -6.79 8.11 36.49
CA ILE A 22 -7.06 9.19 37.45
C ILE A 22 -6.00 9.20 38.57
N ASN A 23 -5.29 8.09 38.79
CA ASN A 23 -4.27 7.98 39.83
C ASN A 23 -2.86 8.17 39.27
N ILE A 24 -2.29 9.36 39.46
CA ILE A 24 -0.90 9.68 39.03
C ILE A 24 0.19 8.85 39.75
N HIS A 25 -0.16 8.17 40.84
CA HIS A 25 0.74 7.30 41.62
C HIS A 25 0.37 5.83 41.49
N ASP A 26 -0.37 5.46 40.45
CA ASP A 26 -0.72 4.07 40.20
C ASP A 26 0.57 3.21 40.09
N PRO A 27 0.75 2.19 40.95
CA PRO A 27 1.91 1.30 40.88
C PRO A 27 2.03 0.60 39.51
N GLU A 28 0.93 0.42 38.78
CA GLU A 28 0.94 -0.14 37.42
C GLU A 28 1.64 0.77 36.42
N ILE A 29 1.63 2.09 36.60
CA ILE A 29 2.40 3.03 35.75
C ILE A 29 3.90 2.77 35.94
N LYS A 30 4.34 2.52 37.18
CA LYS A 30 5.74 2.20 37.46
C LYS A 30 6.12 0.84 36.88
N ALA A 31 5.25 -0.16 36.98
CA ALA A 31 5.45 -1.47 36.36
C ALA A 31 5.56 -1.38 34.84
N LEU A 32 4.65 -0.64 34.19
CA LEU A 32 4.70 -0.35 32.76
C LEU A 32 6.00 0.36 32.38
N THR A 33 6.40 1.38 33.13
CA THR A 33 7.65 2.13 32.87
C THR A 33 8.86 1.21 32.91
N GLN A 34 8.97 0.35 33.93
CA GLN A 34 10.07 -0.60 34.04
C GLN A 34 10.11 -1.58 32.86
N GLN A 35 8.93 -1.98 32.37
CA GLN A 35 8.81 -2.90 31.25
C GLN A 35 9.15 -2.24 29.93
N LEU A 36 8.74 -1.00 29.71
CA LEU A 36 9.18 -0.19 28.57
C LEU A 36 10.71 -0.03 28.56
N VAL A 37 11.34 0.23 29.71
CA VAL A 37 12.81 0.29 29.81
C VAL A 37 13.45 -1.06 29.44
N ARG A 38 12.90 -2.18 29.93
CA ARG A 38 13.38 -3.52 29.54
C ARG A 38 13.25 -3.76 28.03
N PHE A 39 12.12 -3.41 27.43
CA PHE A 39 11.93 -3.53 25.98
C PHE A 39 12.86 -2.62 25.18
N ALA A 40 13.12 -1.41 25.66
CA ALA A 40 14.08 -0.49 25.04
C ALA A 40 15.50 -1.08 25.06
N MET A 41 15.91 -1.68 26.17
CA MET A 41 17.22 -2.35 26.30
C MET A 41 17.35 -3.61 25.44
N GLN A 42 16.22 -4.24 25.06
CA GLN A 42 16.18 -5.40 24.17
C GLN A 42 16.21 -5.03 22.68
N GLN A 43 16.05 -3.75 22.33
CA GLN A 43 16.14 -3.32 20.93
C GLN A 43 17.53 -3.60 20.39
N SER A 44 17.62 -4.09 19.14
CA SER A 44 18.89 -4.42 18.49
C SER A 44 19.84 -3.21 18.33
N THR A 45 19.29 -2.00 18.42
CA THR A 45 20.01 -0.74 18.33
C THR A 45 20.53 -0.23 19.68
N TRP A 46 20.10 -0.83 20.80
CA TRP A 46 20.55 -0.42 22.13
C TRP A 46 22.05 -0.71 22.32
N GLY A 47 22.80 0.29 22.80
CA GLY A 47 24.23 0.17 23.03
C GLY A 47 25.10 0.11 21.75
N GLN A 48 24.50 0.29 20.57
CA GLN A 48 25.29 0.39 19.33
C GLN A 48 26.17 1.64 19.36
N GLU A 49 27.46 1.45 19.08
CA GLU A 49 28.41 2.54 18.91
C GLU A 49 28.04 3.37 17.67
N ARG A 50 28.09 4.70 17.81
CA ARG A 50 27.84 5.64 16.72
C ARG A 50 29.05 6.55 16.51
N PRO A 51 29.34 6.98 15.27
CA PRO A 51 30.38 7.97 15.02
C PRO A 51 30.14 9.24 15.83
N MET A 52 31.13 9.68 16.60
CA MET A 52 31.04 10.91 17.40
C MET A 52 30.72 12.14 16.53
N ALA A 53 31.21 12.15 15.28
CA ALA A 53 30.93 13.20 14.31
C ALA A 53 29.44 13.36 13.95
N TRP A 54 28.59 12.37 14.25
CA TRP A 54 27.14 12.50 14.04
C TRP A 54 26.44 13.31 15.12
N VAL A 55 26.99 13.34 16.34
CA VAL A 55 26.34 13.95 17.51
C VAL A 55 26.06 15.45 17.32
N PRO A 56 27.00 16.28 16.82
CA PRO A 56 26.71 17.70 16.60
C PRO A 56 25.55 17.91 15.62
N LEU A 57 25.50 17.11 14.55
CA LEU A 57 24.46 17.20 13.54
C LEU A 57 23.08 16.75 14.10
N GLU A 58 23.05 15.68 14.91
CA GLU A 58 21.82 15.26 15.61
C GLU A 58 21.28 16.38 16.52
N LEU A 59 22.15 17.02 17.31
CA LEU A 59 21.76 18.11 18.21
C LEU A 59 21.23 19.33 17.45
N GLN A 60 21.85 19.69 16.33
CA GLN A 60 21.38 20.79 15.47
C GLN A 60 20.00 20.48 14.86
N ILE A 61 19.77 19.24 14.43
CA ILE A 61 18.47 18.79 13.95
C ILE A 61 17.42 18.85 15.08
N ASP A 62 17.77 18.44 16.30
CA ASP A 62 16.89 18.52 17.47
C ASP A 62 16.56 19.97 17.85
N GLU A 63 17.53 20.88 17.75
CA GLU A 63 17.29 22.31 17.95
C GLU A 63 16.33 22.87 16.88
N MET A 64 16.49 22.48 15.61
CA MET A 64 15.56 22.85 14.54
C MET A 64 14.14 22.35 14.80
N ARG A 65 13.99 21.09 15.26
CA ARG A 65 12.68 20.54 15.65
C ARG A 65 12.05 21.35 16.78
N SER A 66 12.82 21.76 17.78
CA SER A 66 12.33 22.59 18.90
C SER A 66 11.83 23.97 18.44
N LYS A 67 12.32 24.45 17.29
CA LYS A 67 11.89 25.68 16.62
C LYS A 67 10.74 25.45 15.61
N ASN A 68 10.08 24.29 15.65
CA ASN A 68 9.02 23.88 14.73
C ASN A 68 9.44 23.80 13.25
N ILE A 69 10.73 23.58 12.97
CA ILE A 69 11.20 23.29 11.62
C ILE A 69 11.01 21.80 11.35
N ASN A 70 10.22 21.48 10.32
CA ASN A 70 9.81 20.12 10.02
C ASN A 70 10.55 19.49 8.84
N ILE A 71 10.86 20.30 7.83
CA ILE A 71 11.46 19.90 6.57
C ILE A 71 12.57 20.90 6.26
N ILE A 72 13.72 20.40 5.84
CA ILE A 72 14.86 21.22 5.42
C ILE A 72 15.33 20.79 4.03
N THR A 73 15.98 21.70 3.31
CA THR A 73 16.63 21.38 2.05
C THR A 73 17.96 20.67 2.30
N ARG A 74 18.45 19.94 1.29
CA ARG A 74 19.79 19.36 1.31
C ARG A 74 20.87 20.43 1.54
N TYR A 75 20.71 21.61 0.93
CA TYR A 75 21.60 22.75 1.14
C TYR A 75 21.64 23.21 2.61
N GLN A 76 20.49 23.31 3.27
CA GLN A 76 20.44 23.68 4.69
C GLN A 76 21.14 22.65 5.57
N LEU A 77 20.97 21.35 5.27
CA LEU A 77 21.67 20.27 5.97
C LEU A 77 23.19 20.36 5.79
N GLU A 78 23.66 20.59 4.57
CA GLU A 78 25.08 20.75 4.28
C GLU A 78 25.67 21.98 4.96
N PHE A 79 24.90 23.07 5.02
CA PHE A 79 25.30 24.28 5.73
C PHE A 79 25.53 24.01 7.22
N ILE A 80 24.58 23.35 7.92
CA ILE A 80 24.75 23.05 9.35
C ILE A 80 25.82 22.00 9.63
N ASN A 81 26.06 21.07 8.70
CA ASN A 81 27.18 20.14 8.80
C ASN A 81 28.52 20.87 8.78
N ARG A 82 28.67 21.90 7.94
CA ARG A 82 29.89 22.72 7.84
C ARG A 82 30.11 23.67 9.02
N LEU A 83 29.07 23.98 9.81
CA LEU A 83 29.24 24.80 11.02
C LEU A 83 30.11 24.11 12.08
N ASN A 84 30.27 22.79 12.00
CA ASN A 84 31.11 22.00 12.89
C ASN A 84 32.42 21.64 12.18
N GLU A 85 33.29 22.62 11.92
CA GLU A 85 34.48 22.45 11.07
C GLU A 85 35.34 21.23 11.40
N ASP A 86 35.54 20.93 12.69
CA ASP A 86 36.37 19.81 13.16
C ASP A 86 35.73 18.42 12.97
N LEU A 87 34.41 18.36 12.85
CA LEU A 87 33.63 17.12 12.79
C LEU A 87 32.71 17.06 11.55
N ALA A 88 32.90 17.96 10.60
CA ALA A 88 32.07 18.05 9.41
C ALA A 88 32.16 16.75 8.61
N LEU A 89 31.00 16.15 8.33
CA LEU A 89 30.92 14.92 7.56
C LEU A 89 31.23 15.22 6.08
N THR A 90 31.99 14.33 5.44
CA THR A 90 32.07 14.30 3.97
C THR A 90 30.70 13.97 3.36
N GLU A 91 30.53 14.19 2.06
CA GLU A 91 29.26 13.91 1.37
C GLU A 91 28.78 12.46 1.58
N GLY A 92 29.66 11.47 1.39
CA GLY A 92 29.33 10.06 1.63
C GLY A 92 29.01 9.76 3.09
N GLN A 93 29.71 10.38 4.04
CA GLN A 93 29.40 10.21 5.46
C GLN A 93 28.07 10.86 5.86
N LEU A 94 27.69 11.96 5.20
CA LEU A 94 26.40 12.62 5.41
C LEU A 94 25.25 11.77 4.84
N GLU A 95 25.47 11.10 3.71
CA GLU A 95 24.53 10.10 3.18
C GLU A 95 24.37 8.91 4.13
N ASP A 96 25.47 8.35 4.64
CA ASP A 96 25.43 7.26 5.63
C ASP A 96 24.68 7.67 6.90
N PHE A 97 24.92 8.90 7.37
CA PHE A 97 24.15 9.49 8.47
C PHE A 97 22.65 9.51 8.15
N LEU A 98 22.26 10.07 7.00
CA LEU A 98 20.84 10.16 6.63
C LEU A 98 20.19 8.79 6.46
N ARG A 99 20.87 7.82 5.84
CA ARG A 99 20.40 6.43 5.71
C ARG A 99 20.17 5.81 7.08
N ASN A 100 21.10 6.01 8.02
CA ASN A 100 20.96 5.51 9.38
C ASN A 100 19.77 6.17 10.12
N GLN A 101 19.67 7.50 10.06
CA GLN A 101 18.58 8.24 10.71
C GLN A 101 17.22 7.90 10.10
N HIS A 102 17.16 7.64 8.78
CA HIS A 102 15.97 7.15 8.10
C HIS A 102 15.59 5.77 8.61
N ALA A 103 16.54 4.84 8.66
CA ALA A 103 16.29 3.46 9.07
C ALA A 103 15.72 3.34 10.49
N ILE A 104 16.08 4.27 11.39
CA ILE A 104 15.54 4.33 12.76
C ILE A 104 14.30 5.23 12.88
N GLY A 105 13.81 5.81 11.78
CA GLY A 105 12.59 6.63 11.74
C GLY A 105 12.71 8.03 12.37
N LYS A 106 13.94 8.49 12.65
CA LYS A 106 14.17 9.86 13.18
C LYS A 106 14.01 10.92 12.09
N VAL A 107 14.40 10.61 10.86
CA VAL A 107 14.22 11.49 9.68
C VAL A 107 13.60 10.68 8.54
N MET A 108 13.12 11.35 7.49
CA MET A 108 12.83 10.70 6.21
C MET A 108 13.65 11.37 5.11
N TYR A 109 14.42 10.54 4.41
CA TYR A 109 15.30 10.91 3.30
C TYR A 109 15.23 9.83 2.22
N TYR A 110 15.10 10.22 0.95
CA TYR A 110 14.98 9.29 -0.17
C TYR A 110 15.96 9.68 -1.27
N GLU A 111 16.80 8.72 -1.69
CA GLU A 111 17.78 8.87 -2.77
C GLU A 111 17.15 8.59 -4.14
N GLN A 112 16.03 9.24 -4.40
CA GLN A 112 15.24 9.03 -5.61
C GLN A 112 15.06 10.37 -6.31
N PRO A 113 15.13 10.40 -7.66
CA PRO A 113 14.99 11.65 -8.41
C PRO A 113 13.70 12.41 -8.05
N GLY A 114 13.86 13.67 -7.69
CA GLY A 114 12.79 14.56 -7.23
C GLY A 114 12.47 14.52 -5.73
N LEU A 115 13.16 13.70 -4.91
CA LEU A 115 13.01 13.61 -3.45
C LEU A 115 14.31 13.87 -2.68
N GLU A 116 15.46 13.76 -3.33
CA GLU A 116 16.81 13.93 -2.78
C GLU A 116 17.10 15.35 -2.26
N GLY A 117 16.35 16.34 -2.77
CA GLY A 117 16.54 17.75 -2.43
C GLY A 117 16.04 18.15 -1.03
N PHE A 118 15.25 17.30 -0.37
CA PHE A 118 14.63 17.61 0.91
C PHE A 118 14.80 16.48 1.93
N VAL A 119 14.85 16.85 3.20
CA VAL A 119 14.90 15.94 4.35
C VAL A 119 13.78 16.32 5.31
N ILE A 120 12.89 15.39 5.60
CA ILE A 120 11.89 15.57 6.66
C ILE A 120 12.58 15.23 7.98
N ILE A 121 12.91 16.25 8.75
CA ILE A 121 13.55 16.08 10.04
C ILE A 121 12.55 15.82 11.17
N HIS A 122 11.28 16.17 11.02
CA HIS A 122 10.23 15.86 11.98
C HIS A 122 9.17 14.94 11.35
N THR A 123 9.34 13.62 11.50
CA THR A 123 8.47 12.62 10.86
C THR A 123 6.96 12.74 11.18
N PRO A 124 6.53 13.21 12.38
CA PRO A 124 5.10 13.47 12.63
C PRO A 124 4.49 14.53 11.72
N ALA A 125 5.29 15.43 11.14
CA ALA A 125 4.80 16.44 10.20
C ALA A 125 4.09 15.80 8.99
N LEU A 126 4.62 14.69 8.47
CA LEU A 126 3.99 13.97 7.36
C LEU A 126 2.60 13.44 7.75
N VAL A 127 2.47 12.91 8.97
CA VAL A 127 1.18 12.44 9.49
C VAL A 127 0.19 13.59 9.57
N ASN A 128 0.62 14.75 10.08
CA ASN A 128 -0.23 15.93 10.15
C ASN A 128 -0.65 16.40 8.76
N ILE A 129 0.25 16.42 7.77
CA ILE A 129 -0.10 16.74 6.38
C ILE A 129 -1.13 15.75 5.82
N MET A 130 -0.93 14.44 6.01
CA MET A 130 -1.86 13.41 5.53
C MET A 130 -3.27 13.60 6.10
N ARG A 131 -3.39 14.03 7.37
CA ARG A 131 -4.69 14.31 8.01
C ARG A 131 -5.51 15.40 7.30
N SER A 132 -4.93 16.15 6.37
CA SER A 132 -5.69 17.11 5.57
C SER A 132 -6.68 16.44 4.60
N PHE A 133 -6.42 15.19 4.21
CA PHE A 133 -7.26 14.46 3.24
C PHE A 133 -7.51 12.98 3.60
N VAL A 134 -6.61 12.35 4.38
CA VAL A 134 -6.81 11.03 4.98
C VAL A 134 -7.31 11.18 6.41
N THR A 135 -8.62 11.40 6.56
CA THR A 135 -9.19 11.72 7.88
C THR A 135 -10.67 11.38 7.99
N ASP A 136 -11.12 11.15 9.21
CA ASP A 136 -12.54 10.91 9.50
C ASP A 136 -13.37 12.20 9.50
N GLU A 137 -14.67 12.02 9.32
CA GLU A 137 -15.64 13.11 9.13
C GLU A 137 -15.70 14.05 10.34
N MET A 138 -15.52 13.50 11.54
CA MET A 138 -15.47 14.26 12.78
C MET A 138 -14.28 15.23 12.88
N PHE A 139 -13.28 15.11 12.00
CA PHE A 139 -12.09 15.96 11.96
C PHE A 139 -12.06 16.83 10.69
N TRP A 140 -13.15 16.88 9.93
CA TRP A 140 -13.21 17.75 8.75
C TRP A 140 -13.21 19.22 9.14
N PRO A 141 -12.65 20.10 8.29
CA PRO A 141 -12.73 21.53 8.51
C PRO A 141 -14.18 22.03 8.45
N ASP A 142 -14.50 23.09 9.17
CA ASP A 142 -15.85 23.70 9.14
C ASP A 142 -16.18 24.39 7.80
N ASN A 143 -15.18 24.56 6.93
CA ASN A 143 -15.35 25.16 5.62
C ASN A 143 -16.13 24.24 4.67
N VAL A 144 -17.29 24.72 4.21
CA VAL A 144 -18.21 23.97 3.33
C VAL A 144 -17.57 23.54 2.00
N GLU A 145 -16.70 24.36 1.41
CA GLU A 145 -16.02 23.98 0.15
C GLU A 145 -15.06 22.80 0.40
N LEU A 146 -14.28 22.88 1.48
CA LEU A 146 -13.33 21.81 1.83
C LEU A 146 -14.06 20.52 2.23
N GLN A 147 -15.20 20.62 2.92
CA GLN A 147 -16.04 19.46 3.21
C GLN A 147 -16.55 18.79 1.92
N LYS A 148 -16.96 19.55 0.90
CA LYS A 148 -17.38 18.98 -0.39
C LYS A 148 -16.24 18.22 -1.07
N ILE A 149 -15.01 18.74 -1.00
CA ILE A 149 -13.83 18.02 -1.52
C ILE A 149 -13.67 16.68 -0.80
N LEU A 150 -13.73 16.67 0.53
CA LEU A 150 -13.57 15.44 1.33
C LEU A 150 -14.74 14.46 1.13
N GLN A 151 -15.97 14.95 0.99
CA GLN A 151 -17.13 14.14 0.63
C GLN A 151 -16.92 13.45 -0.72
N ASN A 152 -16.52 14.19 -1.75
CA ASN A 152 -16.22 13.63 -3.06
C ASN A 152 -15.09 12.59 -2.99
N LEU A 153 -14.05 12.86 -2.20
CA LEU A 153 -12.95 11.93 -1.95
C LEU A 153 -13.45 10.63 -1.30
N THR A 154 -14.33 10.70 -0.29
CA THR A 154 -14.88 9.49 0.35
C THR A 154 -15.81 8.67 -0.53
N LEU A 155 -16.45 9.31 -1.51
CA LEU A 155 -17.37 8.66 -2.44
C LEU A 155 -16.65 8.03 -3.64
N THR A 156 -15.60 8.69 -4.14
CA THR A 156 -14.96 8.33 -5.42
C THR A 156 -13.53 7.83 -5.27
N GLY A 157 -12.85 8.18 -4.17
CA GLY A 157 -11.42 7.99 -4.01
C GLY A 157 -10.57 8.98 -4.81
N ASN A 158 -11.16 9.89 -5.59
CA ASN A 158 -10.42 10.85 -6.41
C ASN A 158 -10.19 12.16 -5.68
N ILE A 159 -9.00 12.72 -5.84
CA ILE A 159 -8.68 14.09 -5.45
C ILE A 159 -7.90 14.78 -6.58
N TYR A 160 -8.39 15.94 -6.99
CA TYR A 160 -7.69 16.80 -7.93
C TYR A 160 -6.53 17.50 -7.23
N LYS A 161 -5.44 17.74 -7.95
CA LYS A 161 -4.29 18.49 -7.44
C LYS A 161 -4.70 19.87 -6.93
N THR A 162 -5.56 20.57 -7.67
CA THR A 162 -6.07 21.88 -7.26
C THR A 162 -6.83 21.82 -5.93
N ASP A 163 -7.63 20.77 -5.71
CA ASP A 163 -8.37 20.56 -4.47
C ASP A 163 -7.45 20.17 -3.30
N LEU A 164 -6.44 19.34 -3.55
CA LEU A 164 -5.39 19.04 -2.56
C LEU A 164 -4.66 20.33 -2.12
N TRP A 165 -4.40 21.24 -3.07
CA TRP A 165 -3.78 22.53 -2.78
C TRP A 165 -4.68 23.44 -1.95
N LYS A 166 -6.01 23.41 -2.18
CA LYS A 166 -6.97 24.14 -1.35
C LYS A 166 -6.97 23.61 0.09
N LEU A 167 -6.94 22.28 0.27
CA LEU A 167 -6.83 21.69 1.61
C LEU A 167 -5.55 22.12 2.32
N TRP A 168 -4.43 22.24 1.61
CA TRP A 168 -3.15 22.67 2.15
C TRP A 168 -2.97 24.19 2.31
N ARG A 169 -3.92 25.01 1.86
CA ARG A 169 -3.91 26.48 2.07
C ARG A 169 -4.41 26.90 3.45
N GLN A 170 -4.95 25.98 4.24
CA GLN A 170 -5.42 26.30 5.59
C GLN A 170 -4.23 26.70 6.48
N ASP A 171 -4.46 27.63 7.41
CA ASP A 171 -3.40 28.19 8.26
C ASP A 171 -2.64 27.12 9.07
N SER A 172 -3.33 26.04 9.45
CA SER A 172 -2.75 24.89 10.15
C SER A 172 -1.64 24.18 9.37
N PHE A 173 -1.63 24.31 8.04
CA PHE A 173 -0.64 23.68 7.16
C PHE A 173 0.47 24.63 6.70
N ASN A 174 0.37 25.94 6.94
CA ASN A 174 1.40 26.90 6.52
C ASN A 174 2.78 26.59 7.12
N GLN A 175 2.83 26.05 8.34
CA GLN A 175 4.08 25.61 8.99
C GLN A 175 4.72 24.36 8.37
N TYR A 176 3.96 23.58 7.59
CA TYR A 176 4.42 22.34 6.95
C TYR A 176 4.67 22.54 5.46
N LEU A 177 3.83 23.34 4.80
CA LEU A 177 3.76 23.49 3.35
C LEU A 177 3.75 24.98 2.92
N PRO A 178 4.72 25.81 3.35
CA PRO A 178 4.72 27.24 3.07
C PRO A 178 4.93 27.60 1.60
N THR A 179 5.54 26.70 0.81
CA THR A 179 5.90 26.94 -0.60
C THR A 179 5.29 25.92 -1.53
N GLU A 180 5.08 26.31 -2.78
CA GLU A 180 4.62 25.42 -3.86
C GLU A 180 5.62 24.29 -4.14
N GLU A 181 6.91 24.55 -3.99
CA GLU A 181 7.98 23.55 -4.11
C GLU A 181 7.84 22.45 -3.05
N LEU A 182 7.56 22.81 -1.79
CA LEU A 182 7.34 21.83 -0.72
C LEU A 182 6.06 21.02 -0.93
N LYS A 183 4.99 21.63 -1.45
CA LYS A 183 3.77 20.90 -1.83
C LYS A 183 4.06 19.88 -2.94
N ALA A 184 4.85 20.26 -3.94
CA ALA A 184 5.26 19.36 -5.01
C ALA A 184 6.15 18.21 -4.48
N PHE A 185 7.11 18.50 -3.61
CA PHE A 185 7.93 17.49 -2.94
C PHE A 185 7.07 16.51 -2.13
N ILE A 186 6.17 17.01 -1.29
CA ILE A 186 5.30 16.16 -0.47
C ILE A 186 4.35 15.33 -1.33
N THR A 187 3.85 15.87 -2.43
CA THR A 187 3.02 15.09 -3.38
C THR A 187 3.81 13.93 -3.97
N LYS A 188 5.04 14.17 -4.45
CA LYS A 188 5.92 13.11 -4.94
C LYS A 188 6.23 12.07 -3.86
N LEU A 189 6.44 12.51 -2.63
CA LEU A 189 6.68 11.62 -1.50
C LEU A 189 5.47 10.74 -1.20
N LEU A 190 4.26 11.32 -1.19
CA LEU A 190 3.03 10.56 -0.96
C LEU A 190 2.75 9.56 -2.08
N ILE A 191 3.16 9.88 -3.33
CA ILE A 191 3.15 8.93 -4.45
C ILE A 191 4.17 7.81 -4.22
N HIS A 192 5.39 8.16 -3.83
CA HIS A 192 6.43 7.17 -3.52
C HIS A 192 6.01 6.19 -2.42
N LEU A 193 5.22 6.66 -1.46
CA LEU A 193 4.70 5.87 -0.35
C LEU A 193 3.42 5.09 -0.68
N ASP A 194 2.92 5.16 -1.92
CA ASP A 194 1.65 4.57 -2.37
C ASP A 194 0.41 5.05 -1.57
N ILE A 195 0.46 6.27 -1.04
CA ILE A 195 -0.68 6.91 -0.37
C ILE A 195 -1.55 7.63 -1.39
N LEU A 196 -0.90 8.40 -2.28
CA LEU A 196 -1.50 8.94 -3.49
C LEU A 196 -1.10 8.02 -4.64
N ILE A 197 -2.06 7.66 -5.48
CA ILE A 197 -1.80 6.87 -6.68
C ILE A 197 -2.11 7.73 -7.89
N GLN A 198 -1.22 7.74 -8.87
CA GLN A 198 -1.47 8.34 -10.17
C GLN A 198 -2.09 7.27 -11.07
N PRO A 199 -3.43 7.22 -11.20
CA PRO A 199 -4.08 6.19 -12.01
C PRO A 199 -3.62 6.29 -13.45
N LYS A 200 -3.60 5.15 -14.13
CA LYS A 200 -3.48 5.12 -15.58
C LYS A 200 -4.73 5.75 -16.19
N SER A 201 -4.64 7.01 -16.62
CA SER A 201 -5.79 7.73 -17.19
C SER A 201 -6.09 7.27 -18.61
N ILE A 202 -7.34 6.95 -18.91
CA ILE A 202 -7.87 7.04 -20.28
C ILE A 202 -8.32 8.50 -20.45
N GLY A 203 -7.43 9.36 -20.94
CA GLY A 203 -7.73 10.73 -21.37
C GLY A 203 -8.57 11.58 -20.41
N SER A 204 -7.96 12.16 -19.37
CA SER A 204 -8.63 13.22 -18.61
C SER A 204 -8.73 14.50 -19.46
N ALA A 205 -9.93 14.83 -19.93
CA ALA A 205 -10.21 16.05 -20.69
C ALA A 205 -9.97 17.36 -19.88
N SER A 206 -9.81 17.28 -18.56
CA SER A 206 -9.76 18.42 -17.65
C SER A 206 -8.39 19.09 -17.51
N GLY A 207 -7.30 18.53 -18.03
CA GLY A 207 -5.94 19.09 -17.91
C GLY A 207 -5.37 19.16 -16.49
N ASP A 208 -6.20 19.07 -15.45
CA ASP A 208 -5.81 19.00 -14.05
C ASP A 208 -5.46 17.57 -13.64
N GLU A 209 -4.40 17.43 -12.85
CA GLU A 209 -3.83 16.17 -12.41
C GLU A 209 -4.72 15.54 -11.32
N ILE A 210 -5.09 14.27 -11.49
CA ILE A 210 -5.97 13.53 -10.57
C ILE A 210 -5.16 12.46 -9.84
N PHE A 211 -5.37 12.35 -8.54
CA PHE A 211 -4.84 11.28 -7.71
C PHE A 211 -5.95 10.40 -7.15
N LEU A 212 -5.65 9.12 -6.98
CA LEU A 212 -6.46 8.17 -6.24
C LEU A 212 -5.97 8.03 -4.80
N VAL A 213 -6.92 7.94 -3.87
CA VAL A 213 -6.71 7.68 -2.44
C VAL A 213 -7.66 6.55 -1.99
N PRO A 214 -7.38 5.29 -2.36
CA PRO A 214 -8.32 4.18 -2.15
C PRO A 214 -8.72 3.97 -0.69
N CYS A 215 -7.85 4.33 0.26
CA CYS A 215 -8.13 4.19 1.68
C CYS A 215 -9.24 5.11 2.20
N MET A 216 -9.61 6.15 1.44
CA MET A 216 -10.70 7.06 1.81
C MET A 216 -12.07 6.59 1.34
N VAL A 217 -12.13 5.61 0.43
CA VAL A 217 -13.39 5.12 -0.11
C VAL A 217 -14.18 4.35 0.95
N ARG A 218 -15.40 4.83 1.21
CA ARG A 218 -16.32 4.25 2.21
C ARG A 218 -17.44 3.42 1.57
N SER A 219 -17.66 3.54 0.27
CA SER A 219 -18.64 2.73 -0.44
C SER A 219 -18.26 1.25 -0.34
N SER A 220 -19.19 0.42 0.12
CA SER A 220 -19.03 -1.03 0.07
C SER A 220 -19.51 -1.55 -1.29
N PRO A 221 -18.85 -2.57 -1.85
CA PRO A 221 -19.38 -3.25 -3.01
C PRO A 221 -20.75 -3.87 -2.70
N GLN A 222 -21.59 -4.06 -3.72
CA GLN A 222 -22.86 -4.81 -3.56
C GLN A 222 -22.57 -6.26 -3.10
N PRO A 223 -23.49 -6.93 -2.38
CA PRO A 223 -23.26 -8.29 -1.87
C PRO A 223 -22.89 -9.31 -2.95
N ASP A 224 -23.40 -9.13 -4.17
CA ASP A 224 -23.13 -9.96 -5.33
C ASP A 224 -22.00 -9.43 -6.22
N PHE A 225 -21.27 -8.38 -5.81
CA PHE A 225 -20.23 -7.71 -6.62
C PHE A 225 -19.26 -8.67 -7.32
N PHE A 226 -18.79 -9.67 -6.56
CA PHE A 226 -17.84 -10.65 -7.10
C PHE A 226 -18.52 -11.64 -8.06
N LEU A 227 -19.83 -11.89 -7.90
CA LEU A 227 -20.58 -12.86 -8.71
C LEU A 227 -21.37 -12.22 -9.86
N HIS A 228 -21.56 -10.90 -9.86
CA HIS A 228 -22.49 -10.21 -10.75
C HIS A 228 -22.10 -10.35 -12.23
N GLY A 229 -22.92 -10.99 -13.05
CA GLY A 229 -22.57 -11.23 -14.46
C GLY A 229 -21.41 -12.21 -14.69
N THR A 230 -21.01 -12.94 -13.64
CA THR A 230 -20.02 -14.01 -13.75
C THR A 230 -20.70 -15.37 -13.92
N SER A 231 -20.04 -16.25 -14.65
CA SER A 231 -20.43 -17.63 -14.88
C SER A 231 -19.19 -18.44 -15.26
N ASP A 232 -19.28 -19.75 -15.12
CA ASP A 232 -18.24 -20.67 -15.62
C ASP A 232 -18.01 -20.55 -17.13
N ALA A 233 -18.93 -19.95 -17.89
CA ALA A 233 -18.81 -19.78 -19.33
C ALA A 233 -18.01 -18.53 -19.74
N ASN A 234 -17.85 -17.55 -18.84
CA ASN A 234 -17.30 -16.23 -19.18
C ASN A 234 -16.25 -15.70 -18.18
N THR A 235 -15.95 -16.43 -17.10
CA THR A 235 -15.11 -15.93 -16.00
C THR A 235 -13.99 -16.91 -15.63
N ILE A 236 -12.79 -16.37 -15.42
CA ILE A 236 -11.68 -17.04 -14.73
C ILE A 236 -11.63 -16.50 -13.32
N VAL A 237 -11.60 -17.37 -12.32
CA VAL A 237 -11.43 -16.97 -10.92
C VAL A 237 -10.06 -17.39 -10.43
N LEU A 238 -9.31 -16.42 -9.91
CA LEU A 238 -8.03 -16.59 -9.23
C LEU A 238 -8.16 -16.11 -7.79
N ALA A 239 -7.51 -16.80 -6.86
CA ALA A 239 -7.42 -16.36 -5.49
C ALA A 239 -5.98 -16.49 -4.98
N TYR A 240 -5.46 -15.42 -4.40
CA TYR A 240 -4.15 -15.41 -3.76
C TYR A 240 -4.35 -15.50 -2.26
N SER A 241 -4.14 -16.69 -1.71
CA SER A 241 -4.22 -16.95 -0.27
C SER A 241 -2.87 -16.71 0.39
N LEU A 242 -2.89 -15.97 1.50
CA LEU A 242 -1.70 -15.52 2.19
C LEU A 242 -1.52 -16.27 3.50
N ALA A 243 -0.27 -16.53 3.86
CA ALA A 243 0.13 -17.09 5.14
C ALA A 243 0.05 -16.07 6.31
N ILE A 244 -1.03 -15.29 6.35
CA ILE A 244 -1.41 -14.37 7.44
C ILE A 244 -2.89 -14.55 7.73
N SER A 245 -3.36 -14.22 8.94
CA SER A 245 -4.77 -14.39 9.30
C SER A 245 -5.71 -13.41 8.60
N ALA A 246 -5.22 -12.20 8.30
CA ALA A 246 -5.98 -11.17 7.61
C ALA A 246 -5.03 -10.20 6.90
N ILE A 247 -5.47 -9.67 5.76
CA ILE A 247 -4.76 -8.62 5.03
C ILE A 247 -4.96 -7.29 5.76
N PRO A 248 -3.88 -6.61 6.20
CA PRO A 248 -3.98 -5.27 6.76
C PRO A 248 -4.62 -4.29 5.76
N SER A 249 -5.49 -3.40 6.23
CA SER A 249 -6.23 -2.49 5.34
C SER A 249 -5.30 -1.64 4.46
N ALA A 250 -4.21 -1.11 5.01
CA ALA A 250 -3.22 -0.34 4.23
C ALA A 250 -2.65 -1.16 3.05
N LEU A 251 -2.40 -2.44 3.27
CA LEU A 251 -1.90 -3.35 2.24
C LEU A 251 -2.95 -3.64 1.18
N ALA A 252 -4.23 -3.74 1.58
CA ALA A 252 -5.33 -3.88 0.64
C ALA A 252 -5.42 -2.71 -0.34
N PHE A 253 -5.34 -1.49 0.18
CA PHE A 253 -5.38 -0.28 -0.65
C PHE A 253 -4.13 -0.14 -1.53
N LYS A 254 -2.96 -0.53 -1.03
CA LYS A 254 -1.72 -0.57 -1.82
C LYS A 254 -1.81 -1.53 -3.00
N VAL A 255 -2.39 -2.73 -2.80
CA VAL A 255 -2.60 -3.70 -3.88
C VAL A 255 -3.56 -3.15 -4.95
N ILE A 256 -4.67 -2.55 -4.54
CA ILE A 256 -5.62 -1.90 -5.46
C ILE A 256 -4.95 -0.75 -6.22
N GLY A 257 -4.19 0.09 -5.52
CA GLY A 257 -3.44 1.19 -6.10
C GLY A 257 -2.44 0.73 -7.15
N ALA A 258 -1.63 -0.27 -6.81
CA ALA A 258 -0.68 -0.86 -7.74
C ALA A 258 -1.36 -1.50 -8.96
N ALA A 259 -2.53 -2.13 -8.80
CA ALA A 259 -3.34 -2.61 -9.92
C ALA A 259 -3.83 -1.46 -10.81
N SER A 260 -4.24 -0.33 -10.22
CA SER A 260 -4.70 0.85 -10.97
C SER A 260 -3.61 1.56 -11.80
N ASN A 261 -2.34 1.33 -11.48
CA ASN A 261 -1.21 1.76 -12.31
C ASN A 261 -1.06 0.93 -13.58
N ASN A 262 -1.51 -0.33 -13.56
CA ASN A 262 -1.42 -1.25 -14.68
C ASN A 262 -2.67 -1.17 -15.57
N TRP A 263 -3.85 -1.12 -14.94
CA TRP A 263 -5.15 -1.11 -15.60
C TRP A 263 -6.02 0.06 -15.14
N PRO A 264 -6.65 0.79 -16.06
CA PRO A 264 -7.58 1.86 -15.71
C PRO A 264 -8.78 1.31 -14.94
N LEU A 265 -9.29 2.08 -13.98
CA LEU A 265 -10.55 1.77 -13.31
C LEU A 265 -11.70 1.84 -14.32
N LYS A 266 -12.64 0.89 -14.22
CA LYS A 266 -13.88 0.94 -14.97
C LYS A 266 -14.71 2.14 -14.52
N GLU A 267 -15.36 2.79 -15.48
CA GLU A 267 -16.31 3.86 -15.21
C GLU A 267 -17.72 3.41 -15.60
N GLU A 268 -18.66 3.51 -14.66
CA GLU A 268 -20.08 3.22 -14.86
C GLU A 268 -20.90 4.43 -14.42
N HIS A 269 -21.76 4.94 -15.31
CA HIS A 269 -22.62 6.09 -15.04
C HIS A 269 -21.87 7.33 -14.50
N GLY A 270 -20.66 7.60 -15.00
CA GLY A 270 -19.85 8.74 -14.57
C GLY A 270 -19.10 8.52 -13.25
N LYS A 271 -19.06 7.28 -12.73
CA LYS A 271 -18.38 6.94 -11.48
C LYS A 271 -17.37 5.83 -11.69
N GLN A 272 -16.18 6.00 -11.15
CA GLN A 272 -15.19 4.94 -11.11
C GLN A 272 -15.65 3.81 -10.18
N CYS A 273 -15.48 2.57 -10.64
CA CYS A 273 -15.81 1.36 -9.90
C CYS A 273 -14.72 1.04 -8.87
N LEU A 274 -14.53 1.93 -7.90
CA LEU A 274 -13.65 1.79 -6.75
C LEU A 274 -14.48 1.74 -5.47
N PHE A 275 -14.21 0.76 -4.62
CA PHE A 275 -14.94 0.48 -3.39
C PHE A 275 -13.96 0.18 -2.25
N HIS A 276 -14.47 0.14 -1.02
CA HIS A 276 -13.69 -0.28 0.13
C HIS A 276 -13.19 -1.72 -0.07
N LYS A 277 -11.87 -1.88 -0.27
CA LYS A 277 -11.18 -3.16 -0.52
C LYS A 277 -11.64 -3.91 -1.77
N ALA A 278 -12.25 -3.22 -2.74
CA ALA A 278 -12.61 -3.82 -4.02
C ALA A 278 -12.53 -2.80 -5.16
N ALA A 279 -12.28 -3.28 -6.38
CA ALA A 279 -12.22 -2.45 -7.57
C ALA A 279 -12.54 -3.24 -8.84
N ILE A 280 -13.02 -2.55 -9.87
CA ILE A 280 -13.16 -3.09 -11.23
C ILE A 280 -12.21 -2.32 -12.15
N PHE A 281 -11.39 -3.06 -12.89
CA PHE A 281 -10.44 -2.52 -13.87
C PHE A 281 -10.81 -2.98 -15.28
N MET A 282 -10.58 -2.10 -16.25
CA MET A 282 -10.76 -2.39 -17.67
C MET A 282 -9.44 -2.86 -18.27
N ILE A 283 -9.45 -4.00 -18.96
CA ILE A 283 -8.31 -4.44 -19.78
C ILE A 283 -8.50 -3.89 -21.20
N ASP A 284 -9.69 -4.10 -21.75
CA ASP A 284 -10.17 -3.61 -23.03
C ASP A 284 -11.70 -3.51 -23.01
N ASP A 285 -12.33 -3.27 -24.16
CA ASP A 285 -13.78 -3.09 -24.27
C ASP A 285 -14.60 -4.35 -23.92
N GLU A 286 -13.99 -5.54 -23.94
CA GLU A 286 -14.65 -6.83 -23.72
C GLU A 286 -14.20 -7.54 -22.45
N ASN A 287 -13.03 -7.18 -21.91
CA ASN A 287 -12.38 -7.85 -20.78
C ASN A 287 -12.21 -6.91 -19.58
N GLU A 288 -12.63 -7.39 -18.40
CA GLU A 288 -12.50 -6.68 -17.13
C GLU A 288 -11.90 -7.55 -16.03
N ILE A 289 -11.24 -6.90 -15.06
CA ILE A 289 -10.73 -7.51 -13.83
C ILE A 289 -11.57 -7.00 -12.66
N ARG A 290 -12.16 -7.90 -11.88
CA ARG A 290 -12.74 -7.56 -10.58
C ARG A 290 -11.86 -8.07 -9.48
N MET A 291 -11.42 -7.17 -8.62
CA MET A 291 -10.58 -7.49 -7.48
C MET A 291 -11.36 -7.23 -6.19
N CYS A 292 -11.29 -8.17 -5.24
CA CYS A 292 -11.84 -8.03 -3.90
C CYS A 292 -10.85 -8.61 -2.89
N LEU A 293 -10.62 -7.93 -1.77
CA LEU A 293 -9.78 -8.44 -0.69
C LEU A 293 -10.64 -8.83 0.51
N GLU A 294 -10.65 -10.12 0.84
CA GLU A 294 -11.48 -10.70 1.89
C GLU A 294 -10.66 -11.64 2.78
N GLY A 295 -10.70 -11.43 4.10
CA GLY A 295 -9.93 -12.22 5.05
C GLY A 295 -8.42 -12.19 4.74
N ASN A 296 -7.87 -13.36 4.41
CA ASN A 296 -6.48 -13.55 4.00
C ASN A 296 -6.29 -13.74 2.48
N ARG A 297 -7.30 -13.44 1.67
CA ARG A 297 -7.31 -13.69 0.23
C ARG A 297 -7.44 -12.40 -0.58
N VAL A 298 -6.72 -12.36 -1.70
CA VAL A 298 -7.00 -11.45 -2.82
C VAL A 298 -7.71 -12.24 -3.89
N MET A 299 -9.00 -11.98 -4.04
CA MET A 299 -9.88 -12.63 -5.01
C MET A 299 -9.92 -11.81 -6.29
N VAL A 300 -9.76 -12.48 -7.44
CA VAL A 300 -9.67 -11.84 -8.75
C VAL A 300 -10.52 -12.60 -9.75
N ASN A 301 -11.48 -11.92 -10.38
CA ASN A 301 -12.23 -12.43 -11.52
C ASN A 301 -11.75 -11.73 -12.79
N LEU A 302 -11.33 -12.51 -13.77
CA LEU A 302 -11.08 -12.05 -15.12
C LEU A 302 -12.28 -12.46 -15.98
N ILE A 303 -13.02 -11.46 -16.45
CA ILE A 303 -14.33 -11.64 -17.07
C ILE A 303 -14.26 -11.17 -18.52
N ASN A 304 -14.71 -12.01 -19.45
CA ASN A 304 -15.05 -11.59 -20.80
C ASN A 304 -16.58 -11.38 -20.89
N ARG A 305 -17.03 -10.30 -21.52
CA ARG A 305 -18.47 -9.98 -21.63
C ARG A 305 -19.28 -11.04 -22.38
N ASN A 306 -18.65 -11.75 -23.32
CA ASN A 306 -19.32 -12.69 -24.20
C ASN A 306 -19.08 -14.15 -23.81
N SER A 307 -17.81 -14.57 -23.76
CA SER A 307 -17.43 -15.96 -23.49
C SER A 307 -15.93 -16.09 -23.21
N LEU A 308 -15.54 -17.08 -22.39
CA LEU A 308 -14.15 -17.44 -22.10
C LEU A 308 -13.34 -17.77 -23.36
N GLN A 309 -13.99 -18.24 -24.44
CA GLN A 309 -13.29 -18.57 -25.68
C GLN A 309 -12.62 -17.36 -26.36
N PHE A 310 -13.07 -16.15 -26.04
CA PHE A 310 -12.52 -14.90 -26.56
C PHE A 310 -11.42 -14.32 -25.68
N LEU A 311 -11.22 -14.89 -24.49
CA LEU A 311 -10.15 -14.51 -23.60
C LEU A 311 -8.88 -15.28 -23.98
N SER A 312 -7.93 -14.58 -24.59
CA SER A 312 -6.66 -15.20 -24.98
C SER A 312 -5.92 -15.75 -23.75
N PRO A 313 -5.40 -17.00 -23.80
CA PRO A 313 -4.53 -17.54 -22.77
C PRO A 313 -3.35 -16.63 -22.43
N ASP A 314 -2.80 -15.91 -23.42
CA ASP A 314 -1.66 -15.00 -23.23
C ASP A 314 -2.05 -13.79 -22.37
N ILE A 315 -3.27 -13.26 -22.57
CA ILE A 315 -3.79 -12.15 -21.77
C ILE A 315 -3.98 -12.60 -20.33
N ALA A 316 -4.61 -13.76 -20.13
CA ALA A 316 -4.82 -14.33 -18.80
C ALA A 316 -3.50 -14.59 -18.06
N ALA A 317 -2.52 -15.19 -18.73
CA ALA A 317 -1.20 -15.46 -18.17
C ALA A 317 -0.44 -14.17 -17.83
N SER A 318 -0.47 -13.16 -18.71
CA SER A 318 0.15 -11.85 -18.45
C SER A 318 -0.48 -11.14 -17.26
N ILE A 319 -1.81 -11.16 -17.14
CA ILE A 319 -2.51 -10.58 -15.99
C ILE A 319 -2.13 -11.30 -14.70
N GLN A 320 -2.12 -12.63 -14.70
CA GLN A 320 -1.70 -13.41 -13.54
C GLN A 320 -0.26 -13.07 -13.14
N GLU A 321 0.67 -12.99 -14.09
CA GLU A 321 2.07 -12.63 -13.82
C GLU A 321 2.18 -11.22 -13.21
N CYS A 322 1.48 -10.24 -13.80
CA CYS A 322 1.45 -8.86 -13.33
C CYS A 322 0.87 -8.74 -11.91
N LEU A 323 -0.24 -9.43 -11.63
CA LEU A 323 -0.84 -9.47 -10.30
C LEU A 323 0.09 -10.14 -9.29
N THR A 324 0.70 -11.26 -9.64
CA THR A 324 1.63 -11.99 -8.77
C THR A 324 2.81 -11.11 -8.37
N LYS A 325 3.45 -10.44 -9.34
CA LYS A 325 4.56 -9.50 -9.07
C LYS A 325 4.12 -8.30 -8.24
N THR A 326 2.93 -7.76 -8.52
CA THR A 326 2.34 -6.65 -7.75
C THR A 326 2.13 -7.04 -6.29
N LEU A 327 1.59 -8.23 -6.05
CA LEU A 327 1.38 -8.78 -4.71
C LEU A 327 2.73 -9.02 -4.02
N GLU A 328 3.67 -9.74 -4.65
CA GLU A 328 5.00 -10.00 -4.10
C GLU A 328 5.74 -8.71 -3.68
N SER A 329 5.68 -7.68 -4.53
CA SER A 329 6.26 -6.36 -4.22
C SER A 329 5.58 -5.71 -3.00
N SER A 330 4.24 -5.68 -3.00
CA SER A 330 3.45 -5.08 -1.92
C SER A 330 3.63 -5.79 -0.58
N PHE A 331 3.60 -7.13 -0.59
CA PHE A 331 3.84 -7.95 0.60
C PHE A 331 5.30 -7.91 1.03
N GLY A 332 6.25 -7.85 0.09
CA GLY A 332 7.66 -7.73 0.40
C GLY A 332 7.99 -6.45 1.15
N PHE A 333 7.38 -5.33 0.75
CA PHE A 333 7.43 -4.10 1.53
C PHE A 333 6.90 -4.30 2.95
N TYR A 334 5.70 -4.87 3.11
CA TYR A 334 5.09 -5.11 4.42
C TYR A 334 5.95 -5.99 5.34
N TYR A 335 6.55 -7.06 4.81
CA TYR A 335 7.42 -7.94 5.60
C TYR A 335 8.72 -7.26 6.01
N LYS A 336 9.34 -6.47 5.12
CA LYS A 336 10.53 -5.66 5.43
C LYS A 336 10.24 -4.62 6.52
N SER A 337 9.13 -3.91 6.42
CA SER A 337 8.70 -2.91 7.41
C SER A 337 8.45 -3.52 8.80
N ASN A 338 8.09 -4.80 8.87
CA ASN A 338 7.93 -5.54 10.12
C ASN A 338 9.23 -6.16 10.66
N GLY A 339 10.40 -5.68 10.19
CA GLY A 339 11.71 -6.11 10.68
C GLY A 339 12.11 -7.52 10.26
N LYS A 340 11.34 -8.18 9.37
CA LYS A 340 11.71 -9.47 8.80
C LYS A 340 12.45 -9.21 7.48
N GLN A 341 13.76 -9.41 7.47
CA GLN A 341 14.49 -9.54 6.20
C GLN A 341 14.06 -10.84 5.54
N ILE A 342 13.08 -10.75 4.65
CA ILE A 342 12.57 -11.89 3.89
C ILE A 342 13.08 -11.75 2.46
N ASN A 343 13.74 -12.78 1.97
CA ASN A 343 14.20 -12.84 0.58
C ASN A 343 12.96 -12.89 -0.34
N PRO A 344 12.94 -12.21 -1.51
CA PRO A 344 11.87 -12.35 -2.50
C PRO A 344 11.33 -13.77 -2.69
N THR A 345 12.23 -14.77 -2.76
CA THR A 345 11.87 -16.19 -2.92
C THR A 345 11.10 -16.79 -1.74
N GLU A 346 11.24 -16.23 -0.54
CA GLU A 346 10.47 -16.62 0.64
C GLU A 346 9.09 -15.94 0.69
N ILE A 347 8.94 -14.77 0.06
CA ILE A 347 7.62 -14.11 -0.06
C ILE A 347 6.74 -14.93 -0.99
N SER A 348 7.25 -15.37 -2.13
CA SER A 348 6.51 -16.23 -3.07
C SER A 348 6.00 -17.51 -2.39
N LYS A 349 6.79 -18.10 -1.48
CA LYS A 349 6.37 -19.28 -0.69
C LYS A 349 5.24 -19.01 0.31
N LYS A 350 4.97 -17.74 0.63
CA LYS A 350 3.89 -17.31 1.54
C LYS A 350 2.61 -16.92 0.81
N ILE A 351 2.62 -16.95 -0.52
CA ILE A 351 1.48 -16.68 -1.37
C ILE A 351 1.15 -17.98 -2.10
N SER A 352 0.01 -18.58 -1.79
CA SER A 352 -0.51 -19.73 -2.53
C SER A 352 -1.58 -19.26 -3.51
N ILE A 353 -1.47 -19.69 -4.76
CA ILE A 353 -2.48 -19.42 -5.79
C ILE A 353 -3.51 -20.55 -5.75
N GLU A 354 -4.77 -20.18 -5.71
CA GLU A 354 -5.96 -21.04 -5.80
C GLU A 354 -6.76 -20.65 -7.06
N VAL A 355 -7.52 -21.58 -7.60
CA VAL A 355 -8.39 -21.38 -8.78
C VAL A 355 -9.82 -21.56 -8.35
N GLY A 356 -10.74 -20.74 -8.85
CA GLY A 356 -12.16 -20.80 -8.47
C GLY A 356 -13.10 -21.21 -9.59
N VAL A 357 -14.18 -21.91 -9.24
CA VAL A 357 -15.38 -22.17 -10.06
C VAL A 357 -16.51 -21.28 -9.54
N VAL A 358 -17.29 -20.65 -10.42
CA VAL A 358 -18.47 -19.86 -10.02
C VAL A 358 -19.66 -20.80 -9.85
N CYS A 359 -20.08 -21.04 -8.61
CA CYS A 359 -21.11 -22.03 -8.27
C CYS A 359 -22.32 -21.37 -7.63
N SER A 360 -23.43 -21.22 -8.37
CA SER A 360 -24.76 -20.71 -7.98
C SER A 360 -24.78 -19.43 -7.12
N SER A 361 -24.22 -19.45 -5.92
CA SER A 361 -24.16 -18.35 -4.95
C SER A 361 -22.79 -18.17 -4.27
N SER A 362 -21.74 -18.87 -4.72
CA SER A 362 -20.40 -18.77 -4.13
C SER A 362 -19.29 -19.12 -5.13
N VAL A 363 -18.04 -18.82 -4.75
CA VAL A 363 -16.87 -19.29 -5.48
C VAL A 363 -16.26 -20.48 -4.76
N CYS A 364 -16.12 -21.59 -5.47
CA CYS A 364 -15.53 -22.82 -4.99
C CYS A 364 -14.04 -22.82 -5.36
N LEU A 365 -13.14 -22.70 -4.38
CA LEU A 365 -11.69 -22.60 -4.58
C LEU A 365 -10.98 -23.96 -4.51
N LEU A 366 -9.96 -24.13 -5.34
CA LEU A 366 -9.19 -25.36 -5.56
C LEU A 366 -7.69 -25.03 -5.50
N ASN A 367 -6.88 -25.94 -4.99
CA ASN A 367 -5.45 -25.88 -5.27
C ASN A 367 -5.20 -26.27 -6.74
N PRO A 368 -4.36 -25.54 -7.50
CA PRO A 368 -4.02 -25.90 -8.87
C PRO A 368 -3.46 -27.32 -9.02
N ASN A 369 -2.74 -27.83 -8.02
CA ASN A 369 -2.21 -29.19 -8.02
C ASN A 369 -3.31 -30.25 -7.98
N ASP A 370 -4.45 -29.92 -7.36
CA ASP A 370 -5.62 -30.79 -7.32
C ASP A 370 -6.42 -30.70 -8.64
N ALA A 371 -6.15 -29.70 -9.49
CA ALA A 371 -6.80 -29.47 -10.78
C ALA A 371 -6.18 -30.30 -11.94
N SER A 372 -6.04 -31.61 -11.77
CA SER A 372 -5.63 -32.50 -12.87
C SER A 372 -6.69 -32.58 -13.99
N HIS A 373 -6.25 -32.75 -15.24
CA HIS A 373 -7.13 -32.77 -16.40
C HIS A 373 -8.00 -34.04 -16.36
N GLY A 374 -9.33 -33.90 -16.44
CA GLY A 374 -10.26 -35.04 -16.47
C GLY A 374 -10.66 -35.64 -15.12
N THR A 375 -10.21 -35.11 -13.99
CA THR A 375 -10.73 -35.52 -12.69
C THR A 375 -11.96 -34.70 -12.31
N GLU A 376 -13.10 -35.37 -12.12
CA GLU A 376 -14.28 -34.75 -11.53
C GLU A 376 -13.97 -34.29 -10.10
N TRP A 377 -14.45 -33.10 -9.74
CA TRP A 377 -14.32 -32.58 -8.40
C TRP A 377 -15.68 -32.12 -7.89
N LYS A 378 -15.92 -32.38 -6.60
CA LYS A 378 -17.15 -32.01 -5.90
C LYS A 378 -16.91 -30.75 -5.08
N CYS A 379 -17.77 -29.74 -5.25
CA CYS A 379 -17.65 -28.55 -4.43
C CYS A 379 -17.96 -28.84 -2.96
N GLN A 380 -17.20 -28.21 -2.06
CA GLN A 380 -17.42 -28.27 -0.62
C GLN A 380 -18.82 -27.75 -0.20
N ASN A 381 -19.42 -26.86 -1.01
CA ASN A 381 -20.70 -26.19 -0.71
C ASN A 381 -21.93 -26.83 -1.38
N GLY A 382 -21.79 -27.92 -2.15
CA GLY A 382 -22.94 -28.57 -2.76
C GLY A 382 -22.58 -29.80 -3.58
N ASN A 383 -23.48 -30.79 -3.58
CA ASN A 383 -23.41 -32.08 -4.31
C ASN A 383 -23.36 -31.94 -5.85
N GLN A 384 -22.83 -30.86 -6.41
CA GLN A 384 -22.65 -30.67 -7.84
C GLN A 384 -21.25 -31.16 -8.24
N ASP A 385 -21.23 -32.11 -9.18
CA ASP A 385 -20.01 -32.55 -9.84
C ASP A 385 -19.62 -31.51 -10.89
N HIS A 386 -18.48 -30.84 -10.68
CA HIS A 386 -17.92 -29.95 -11.68
C HIS A 386 -17.01 -30.75 -12.61
N LYS A 387 -17.37 -30.82 -13.90
CA LYS A 387 -16.44 -31.28 -14.94
C LYS A 387 -15.40 -30.18 -15.14
N LYS A 388 -14.16 -30.46 -14.75
CA LYS A 388 -13.04 -29.52 -14.89
C LYS A 388 -12.91 -29.06 -16.35
N LYS A 389 -13.13 -27.78 -16.59
CA LYS A 389 -12.81 -27.06 -17.83
C LYS A 389 -11.78 -25.98 -17.57
N TYR A 390 -10.73 -26.30 -16.81
CA TYR A 390 -9.65 -25.34 -16.61
C TYR A 390 -8.57 -25.55 -17.67
N PRO A 391 -8.24 -24.51 -18.44
CA PRO A 391 -7.05 -24.54 -19.27
C PRO A 391 -5.85 -24.58 -18.32
N LYS A 392 -5.21 -25.74 -18.16
CA LYS A 392 -3.92 -25.86 -17.47
C LYS A 392 -2.87 -24.90 -18.03
N TYR A 393 -3.05 -24.48 -19.28
CA TYR A 393 -2.22 -23.53 -20.03
C TYR A 393 -2.25 -22.10 -19.47
N TRP A 394 -3.00 -21.80 -18.41
CA TRP A 394 -3.05 -20.46 -17.83
C TRP A 394 -2.06 -20.25 -16.70
N PHE A 395 -1.47 -21.33 -16.17
CA PHE A 395 -0.42 -21.25 -15.16
C PHE A 395 0.93 -21.07 -15.84
N PHE A 396 1.61 -19.97 -15.50
CA PHE A 396 2.92 -19.58 -16.02
C PHE A 396 3.95 -20.73 -16.02
N ASP A 397 3.92 -21.60 -15.00
CA ASP A 397 4.86 -22.71 -14.88
C ASP A 397 4.64 -23.86 -15.88
N GLN A 398 3.52 -23.88 -16.62
CA GLN A 398 3.19 -24.91 -17.61
C GLN A 398 3.16 -24.41 -19.06
N VAL A 399 3.27 -23.10 -19.30
CA VAL A 399 3.42 -22.56 -20.66
C VAL A 399 4.90 -22.62 -21.03
N CYS A 400 5.35 -23.80 -21.46
CA CYS A 400 6.63 -23.92 -22.14
C CYS A 400 6.59 -23.06 -23.42
N CYS A 401 7.54 -22.14 -23.51
CA CYS A 401 7.98 -21.52 -24.76
C CYS A 401 6.98 -20.56 -25.42
N LEU A 402 6.86 -19.33 -24.91
CA LEU A 402 6.78 -18.14 -25.77
C LEU A 402 7.11 -16.89 -24.95
N HIS A 403 8.22 -16.23 -25.30
CA HIS A 403 8.54 -14.89 -24.82
C HIS A 403 7.50 -13.91 -25.37
N ILE A 404 6.35 -13.78 -24.70
CA ILE A 404 5.39 -12.72 -24.98
C ILE A 404 5.51 -11.70 -23.86
N PHE A 405 6.43 -10.76 -24.03
CA PHE A 405 6.40 -9.49 -23.33
C PHE A 405 5.19 -8.70 -23.84
N ILE A 406 4.03 -8.91 -23.21
CA ILE A 406 2.96 -7.90 -23.18
C ILE A 406 2.77 -7.50 -21.72
N CYS A 407 3.85 -7.00 -21.13
CA CYS A 407 3.71 -5.79 -20.34
C CYS A 407 3.66 -4.67 -21.38
N ILE A 408 2.49 -4.07 -21.60
CA ILE A 408 2.43 -2.79 -22.31
C ILE A 408 3.39 -1.84 -21.56
N ASN A 409 4.55 -1.58 -22.17
CA ASN A 409 5.56 -0.55 -21.86
C ASN A 409 5.06 0.50 -20.85
N ASN A 410 5.67 0.78 -19.70
CA ASN A 410 7.09 0.99 -19.45
C ASN A 410 7.41 0.87 -17.94
N TYR A 411 8.35 -0.02 -17.58
CA TYR A 411 9.18 0.11 -16.37
C TYR A 411 10.61 0.57 -16.71
N LYS A 412 10.80 1.16 -17.91
CA LYS A 412 12.08 1.73 -18.35
C LYS A 412 11.82 3.04 -19.09
N HIS A 413 12.57 4.06 -18.69
CA HIS A 413 12.61 5.45 -19.20
C HIS A 413 11.69 6.48 -18.52
N THR A 414 12.05 6.82 -17.28
CA THR A 414 12.22 8.23 -16.89
C THR A 414 13.64 8.45 -16.36
N LYS A 415 14.55 8.77 -17.29
CA LYS A 415 15.75 9.60 -17.14
C LYS A 415 15.72 10.50 -18.39
N PRO A 416 16.00 11.80 -18.32
CA PRO A 416 17.19 12.38 -17.69
C PRO A 416 17.04 12.62 -16.18
#